data_AF-A0A2M8E0S8-F1
#
_entry.id   AF-A0A2M8E0S8-F1
#
_cell.length_a   1.000
_cell.length_b   1.000
_cell.length_c   1.000
_cell.angle_alpha   90.00
_cell.angle_beta   90.00
_cell.angle_gamma   90.00
#
_symmetry.space_group_name_H-M   'P 1'
#
loop_
_entity.id
_entity.type
_entity.pdbx_description
1 polymer ?
#
loop_
_entity_poly.entity_id
_entity_poly.type
_entity_poly.pdbx_seq_one_letter_code
_entity_poly.pdbx_strand_id
1 'polypeptide(L)'
;MTGLLVLEQSLNGLQFGLMLFLLAAGLTLVFGIMDMINLAHGSLYMLGAYLVASITLASGSFWLGLGGGVLATAGLGALLELTVLRRFYARDHLSQVLGTFALLLMSNEAVRMIWGAQPIELSPPAALAGPVQLLPGLSYPA
;
A
#
# COMPACT_ATOMS: atom_id res chain seq x y z
N MET A 1 -32.79 -4.42 -13.76
CA MET A 1 -31.69 -3.67 -13.10
C MET A 1 -32.07 -2.20 -13.12
N THR A 2 -32.17 -1.56 -11.95
CA THR A 2 -32.43 -0.12 -11.86
C THR A 2 -31.20 0.65 -12.33
N GLY A 3 -31.37 1.81 -12.99
CA GLY A 3 -30.23 2.63 -13.46
C GLY A 3 -29.29 3.06 -12.33
N LEU A 4 -29.83 3.16 -11.11
CA LEU A 4 -29.09 3.46 -9.88
C LEU A 4 -28.09 2.33 -9.52
N LEU A 5 -28.47 1.06 -9.71
CA LEU A 5 -27.59 -0.10 -9.48
C LEU A 5 -26.44 -0.13 -10.50
N VAL A 6 -26.72 0.22 -11.76
CA VAL A 6 -25.68 0.29 -12.81
C VAL A 6 -24.66 1.36 -12.46
N LEU A 7 -25.12 2.53 -11.99
CA LEU A 7 -24.25 3.61 -11.59
C LEU A 7 -23.40 3.24 -10.37
N GLU A 8 -24.00 2.66 -9.33
CA GLU A 8 -23.31 2.20 -8.13
C GLU A 8 -22.21 1.19 -8.47
N GLN A 9 -22.53 0.18 -9.28
CA GLN A 9 -21.54 -0.83 -9.68
C GLN A 9 -20.45 -0.24 -10.59
N SER A 10 -20.77 0.77 -11.40
CA SER A 10 -19.77 1.48 -12.21
C SER A 10 -18.80 2.26 -11.33
N LEU A 11 -19.29 2.90 -10.27
CA LEU A 11 -18.46 3.60 -9.29
C LEU A 11 -17.57 2.62 -8.51
N ASN A 12 -18.12 1.49 -8.04
CA ASN A 12 -17.33 0.43 -7.40
C ASN A 12 -16.26 -0.14 -8.33
N GLY A 13 -16.61 -0.38 -9.60
CA GLY A 13 -15.67 -0.83 -10.62
C GLY A 13 -14.56 0.20 -10.88
N LEU A 14 -14.89 1.49 -10.93
CA LEU A 14 -13.91 2.56 -11.08
C LEU A 14 -13.00 2.68 -9.85
N GLN A 15 -13.55 2.64 -8.64
CA GLN A 15 -12.77 2.69 -7.39
C GLN A 15 -11.79 1.52 -7.31
N PHE A 16 -12.27 0.30 -7.51
CA PHE A 16 -11.43 -0.89 -7.49
C PHE A 16 -10.40 -0.88 -8.63
N GLY A 17 -10.81 -0.45 -9.82
CA GLY A 17 -9.94 -0.29 -10.98
C GLY A 17 -8.82 0.72 -10.73
N LEU A 18 -9.11 1.87 -10.13
CA LEU A 18 -8.12 2.88 -9.74
C LEU A 18 -7.15 2.34 -8.69
N MET A 19 -7.64 1.60 -7.70
CA MET A 19 -6.79 0.97 -6.69
C MET A 19 -5.81 -0.03 -7.32
N LEU A 20 -6.31 -0.93 -8.18
CA LEU A 20 -5.46 -1.88 -8.90
C LEU A 20 -4.49 -1.18 -9.87
N PHE A 21 -4.96 -0.12 -10.55
CA PHE A 21 -4.14 0.68 -11.44
C PHE A 21 -2.99 1.35 -10.69
N LEU A 22 -3.25 2.02 -9.56
CA LEU A 22 -2.20 2.66 -8.76
C LEU A 22 -1.16 1.63 -8.27
N LEU A 23 -1.63 0.44 -7.87
CA LEU A 23 -0.75 -0.63 -7.41
C LEU A 23 0.13 -1.19 -8.53
N ALA A 24 -0.43 -1.36 -9.74
CA ALA A 24 0.32 -1.78 -10.93
C ALA A 24 1.25 -0.68 -11.47
N ALA A 25 0.79 0.56 -11.48
CA ALA A 25 1.53 1.72 -11.94
C ALA A 25 2.81 1.93 -11.11
N GLY A 26 2.75 1.67 -9.80
CA GLY A 26 3.92 1.68 -8.92
C GLY A 26 5.05 0.77 -9.42
N LEU A 27 4.72 -0.46 -9.84
CA LEU A 27 5.69 -1.40 -10.40
C LEU A 27 6.29 -0.87 -11.71
N THR A 28 5.46 -0.36 -12.62
CA THR A 28 5.92 0.18 -13.91
C THR A 28 6.77 1.44 -13.78
N LEU A 29 6.45 2.29 -12.81
CA LEU A 29 7.13 3.56 -12.59
C LEU A 29 8.49 3.31 -11.92
N VAL A 30 8.56 2.36 -10.98
CA VAL A 30 9.82 1.89 -10.39
C VAL A 30 10.72 1.27 -11.45
N PHE A 31 10.19 0.39 -12.31
CA PHE A 31 10.98 -0.23 -13.37
C PHE A 31 11.41 0.79 -14.42
N GLY A 32 10.52 1.69 -14.82
CA GLY A 32 10.77 2.67 -15.87
C GLY A 32 11.76 3.78 -15.50
N ILE A 33 11.96 4.05 -14.20
CA ILE A 33 12.94 5.05 -13.73
C ILE A 33 14.27 4.38 -13.30
N MET A 34 14.21 3.19 -12.68
CA MET A 34 15.39 2.57 -12.07
C MET A 34 16.01 1.43 -12.90
N ASP A 35 15.37 1.01 -14.00
CA ASP A 35 15.77 -0.14 -14.83
C ASP A 35 16.02 -1.44 -14.02
N MET A 36 15.36 -1.57 -12.85
CA MET A 36 15.50 -2.71 -11.94
C MET A 36 14.17 -3.40 -11.69
N ILE A 37 14.13 -4.73 -11.84
CA ILE A 37 12.98 -5.56 -11.46
C ILE A 37 12.92 -5.70 -9.93
N ASN A 38 12.07 -4.89 -9.31
CA ASN A 38 11.70 -4.90 -7.89
C ASN A 38 10.41 -5.71 -7.59
N LEU A 39 10.56 -6.99 -7.24
CA LEU A 39 9.44 -7.81 -6.77
C LEU A 39 8.97 -7.45 -5.36
N ALA A 40 9.82 -6.80 -4.55
CA ALA A 40 9.53 -6.45 -3.16
C ALA A 40 8.54 -5.28 -3.03
N HIS A 41 8.20 -4.57 -4.11
CA HIS A 41 7.32 -3.40 -4.07
C HIS A 41 6.02 -3.63 -3.26
N GLY A 42 5.33 -4.75 -3.49
CA GLY A 42 4.10 -5.09 -2.75
C GLY A 42 4.33 -5.27 -1.25
N SER A 43 5.49 -5.82 -0.86
CA SER A 43 5.86 -5.98 0.56
C SER A 43 6.23 -4.65 1.23
N LEU A 44 6.78 -3.68 0.49
CA LEU A 44 7.04 -2.32 0.98
C LEU A 44 5.73 -1.54 1.17
N TYR A 45 4.79 -1.69 0.23
CA TYR A 45 3.43 -1.16 0.38
C TYR A 45 2.75 -1.71 1.64
N MET A 46 2.82 -3.03 1.84
CA MET A 46 2.30 -3.69 3.04
C MET A 46 2.96 -3.15 4.32
N LEU A 47 4.30 -3.08 4.38
CA LEU A 47 5.02 -2.54 5.53
C LEU A 47 4.54 -1.13 5.87
N GLY A 48 4.32 -0.27 4.87
CA GLY A 48 3.80 1.07 5.10
C GLY A 48 2.39 1.08 5.70
N ALA A 49 1.50 0.21 5.22
CA ALA A 49 0.17 0.06 5.80
C ALA A 49 0.22 -0.38 7.27
N TYR A 50 1.08 -1.35 7.62
CA TYR A 50 1.26 -1.80 9.01
C TYR A 50 1.90 -0.74 9.91
N LEU A 51 2.81 0.08 9.39
CA LEU A 51 3.39 1.21 10.13
C LEU A 51 2.33 2.28 10.43
N VAL A 52 1.51 2.65 9.43
CA VAL A 52 0.37 3.55 9.63
C VAL A 52 -0.59 2.97 10.68
N ALA A 53 -0.92 1.68 10.58
CA ALA A 53 -1.80 1.02 11.55
C ALA A 53 -1.24 1.05 12.96
N SER A 54 0.04 0.70 13.12
CA SER A 54 0.71 0.68 14.42
C SER A 54 0.73 2.05 15.07
N ILE A 55 1.06 3.09 14.31
CA ILE A 55 1.12 4.46 14.84
C ILE A 55 -0.30 4.99 15.11
N THR A 56 -1.29 4.64 14.28
CA THR A 56 -2.69 4.98 14.53
C THR A 56 -3.17 4.37 15.85
N LEU A 57 -2.93 3.07 16.06
CA LEU A 57 -3.33 2.36 17.27
C LEU A 57 -2.59 2.87 18.51
N ALA A 58 -1.31 3.21 18.38
CA ALA A 58 -0.51 3.75 19.48
C ALA A 58 -0.86 5.19 19.86
N SER A 59 -1.17 6.04 18.88
CA SER A 59 -1.47 7.47 19.11
C SER A 59 -2.96 7.74 19.33
N GLY A 60 -3.85 6.82 18.96
CA GLY A 60 -5.29 7.02 18.91
C GLY A 60 -5.76 8.01 17.83
N SER A 61 -4.87 8.49 16.97
CA SER A 61 -5.17 9.50 15.95
C SER A 61 -4.82 8.99 14.55
N PHE A 62 -5.85 8.90 13.69
CA PHE A 62 -5.68 8.52 12.29
C PHE A 62 -4.70 9.42 11.55
N TRP A 63 -4.77 10.74 11.77
CA TRP A 63 -3.92 11.70 11.05
C TRP A 63 -2.45 11.62 11.47
N LEU A 64 -2.18 11.37 12.76
CA LEU A 64 -0.82 11.12 13.25
C LEU A 64 -0.30 9.77 12.75
N GLY A 65 -1.17 8.75 12.70
CA GLY A 65 -0.89 7.47 12.08
C GLY A 65 -0.51 7.58 10.61
N LEU A 66 -1.30 8.33 9.84
CA LEU A 66 -1.06 8.56 8.42
C LEU A 66 0.26 9.32 8.20
N GLY A 67 0.43 10.48 8.84
CA GLY A 67 1.65 11.28 8.68
C GLY A 67 2.89 10.56 9.17
N GLY A 68 2.84 10.00 10.39
CA GLY A 68 3.94 9.26 10.98
C GLY A 68 4.28 7.98 10.21
N GLY A 69 3.27 7.26 9.73
CA GLY A 69 3.45 6.04 8.95
C GLY A 69 4.07 6.31 7.58
N VAL A 70 3.65 7.36 6.88
CA VAL A 70 4.28 7.78 5.61
C VAL A 70 5.75 8.13 5.82
N LEU A 71 6.07 8.92 6.85
CA LEU A 71 7.46 9.29 7.16
C LEU A 71 8.30 8.07 7.56
N ALA A 72 7.76 7.17 8.38
CA ALA A 72 8.44 5.94 8.78
C ALA A 72 8.70 5.02 7.57
N THR A 73 7.72 4.89 6.67
CA THR A 73 7.84 4.10 5.43
C THR A 73 8.89 4.69 4.51
N ALA A 74 8.89 6.01 4.33
CA ALA A 74 9.90 6.71 3.53
C ALA A 74 11.31 6.52 4.12
N GLY A 75 11.45 6.61 5.44
CA GLY A 75 12.71 6.33 6.14
C GLY A 75 13.19 4.89 5.95
N LEU A 76 12.29 3.91 6.07
CA LEU A 76 12.59 2.49 5.83
C LEU A 76 12.98 2.23 4.38
N GLY A 77 12.26 2.84 3.41
CA GLY A 77 12.61 2.78 2.00
C GLY A 77 13.98 3.38 1.70
N ALA A 78 14.30 4.54 2.28
CA ALA A 78 15.62 5.15 2.16
C ALA A 78 16.73 4.29 2.78
N LEU A 79 16.46 3.65 3.92
CA LEU A 79 17.40 2.72 4.55
C LEU A 79 17.65 1.50 3.65
N LEU A 80 16.60 0.89 3.10
CA LEU A 80 16.72 -0.23 2.17
C LEU A 80 17.45 0.15 0.88
N GLU A 81 17.19 1.35 0.35
CA GLU A 81 17.87 1.89 -0.82
C GLU A 81 19.39 1.98 -0.57
N LEU A 82 19.80 2.62 0.53
CA LEU A 82 21.20 2.84 0.86
C LEU A 82 21.94 1.54 1.25
N THR A 83 21.24 0.59 1.87
CA THR A 83 21.86 -0.63 2.41
C THR A 83 21.79 -1.83 1.47
N VAL A 84 20.73 -1.97 0.69
CA VAL A 84 20.52 -3.17 -0.14
C VAL A 84 20.43 -2.80 -1.61
N LEU A 85 19.44 -1.99 -2.01
CA LEU A 85 19.08 -1.85 -3.44
C LEU A 85 20.20 -1.26 -4.30
N ARG A 86 20.91 -0.24 -3.80
CA ARG A 86 22.07 0.34 -4.52
C ARG A 86 23.16 -0.67 -4.87
N ARG A 87 23.33 -1.73 -4.06
CA ARG A 87 24.32 -2.78 -4.33
C ARG A 87 23.89 -3.70 -5.47
N PHE A 88 22.58 -3.82 -5.71
CA PHE A 88 22.02 -4.66 -6.77
C PHE A 88 21.84 -3.94 -8.10
N TYR A 89 21.80 -2.59 -8.14
CA TYR A 89 21.73 -1.84 -9.40
C TYR A 89 22.90 -2.13 -10.34
N ALA A 90 24.10 -2.36 -9.80
CA ALA A 90 25.29 -2.67 -10.61
C ALA A 90 25.38 -4.15 -11.03
N ARG A 91 24.37 -4.98 -10.71
CA ARG A 91 24.34 -6.42 -11.02
C ARG A 91 23.37 -6.72 -12.15
N ASP A 92 23.45 -7.93 -12.70
CA ASP A 92 22.56 -8.42 -13.74
C ASP A 92 21.10 -8.53 -13.26
N HIS A 93 20.16 -8.56 -14.20
CA HIS A 93 18.71 -8.59 -13.90
C HIS A 93 18.29 -9.80 -13.06
N LEU A 94 18.93 -10.96 -13.22
CA LEU A 94 18.58 -12.15 -12.43
C LEU A 94 19.00 -11.95 -10.97
N SER A 95 20.18 -11.37 -10.72
CA SER A 95 20.59 -10.96 -9.38
C SER A 95 19.64 -9.96 -8.72
N GLN A 96 19.11 -8.99 -9.49
CA GLN A 96 18.13 -8.02 -8.99
C GLN A 96 16.80 -8.68 -8.60
N VAL A 97 16.30 -9.60 -9.44
CA VAL A 97 15.09 -10.37 -9.18
C VAL A 97 15.26 -11.22 -7.92
N LEU A 98 16.37 -11.97 -7.79
CA LEU A 98 16.64 -12.78 -6.62
C LEU A 98 16.78 -11.94 -5.34
N GLY A 99 17.47 -10.80 -5.42
CA GLY A 99 17.63 -9.89 -4.28
C GLY A 99 16.31 -9.31 -3.81
N THR A 100 15.47 -8.86 -4.73
CA THR A 100 14.14 -8.32 -4.37
C THR A 100 13.15 -9.42 -3.98
N PHE A 101 13.28 -10.64 -4.49
CA PHE A 101 12.52 -11.79 -4.00
C PHE A 101 12.89 -12.15 -2.56
N ALA A 102 14.18 -12.13 -2.22
CA ALA A 102 14.62 -12.32 -0.84
C ALA A 102 14.06 -11.25 0.09
N LEU A 103 14.11 -9.97 -0.32
CA LEU A 103 13.50 -8.87 0.42
C LEU A 103 11.99 -9.04 0.61
N LEU A 104 11.29 -9.51 -0.43
CA LEU A 104 9.86 -9.82 -0.35
C LEU A 104 9.57 -10.88 0.71
N LEU A 105 10.30 -12.00 0.70
CA LEU A 105 10.11 -13.09 1.65
C LEU A 105 10.45 -12.66 3.08
N MET A 106 11.58 -11.95 3.26
CA MET A 106 11.98 -11.43 4.57
C MET A 106 10.98 -10.43 5.12
N SER A 107 10.46 -9.53 4.29
CA SER A 107 9.48 -8.52 4.70
C SER A 107 8.15 -9.17 5.07
N ASN A 108 7.69 -10.16 4.29
CA ASN A 108 6.47 -10.92 4.61
C ASN A 108 6.59 -11.65 5.94
N GLU A 109 7.70 -12.36 6.19
CA GLU A 109 7.87 -13.07 7.45
C GLU A 109 8.07 -12.10 8.62
N ALA A 110 8.80 -10.99 8.43
CA ALA A 110 8.92 -9.96 9.45
C ALA A 110 7.56 -9.37 9.85
N VAL A 111 6.70 -9.09 8.87
CA VAL A 111 5.33 -8.62 9.15
C VAL A 111 4.55 -9.67 9.94
N ARG A 112 4.62 -10.92 9.49
CA ARG A 112 3.94 -12.03 10.16
C ARG A 112 4.43 -12.26 11.59
N MET A 113 5.72 -12.07 11.85
CA MET A 113 6.30 -12.19 13.19
C MET A 113 5.88 -11.05 14.12
N ILE A 114 5.77 -9.82 13.61
CA ILE A 114 5.49 -8.63 14.44
C ILE A 114 3.99 -8.43 14.65
N TRP A 115 3.18 -8.56 13.59
CA TRP A 115 1.74 -8.27 13.62
C TRP A 115 0.84 -9.51 13.52
N GLY A 116 1.42 -10.67 13.22
CA GLY A 116 0.66 -11.90 13.01
C GLY A 116 0.23 -12.10 11.55
N ALA A 117 -0.48 -13.20 11.31
CA ALA A 117 -0.97 -13.56 9.98
C ALA A 117 -2.30 -12.90 9.60
N GLN A 118 -2.98 -12.27 10.56
CA GLN A 118 -4.27 -11.61 10.34
C GLN A 118 -4.06 -10.14 9.99
N PRO A 119 -4.73 -9.61 8.95
CA PRO A 119 -4.69 -8.19 8.63
C PRO A 119 -5.20 -7.34 9.81
N ILE A 120 -4.56 -6.19 10.03
CA ILE A 120 -5.05 -5.21 10.99
C ILE A 120 -6.07 -4.31 10.30
N GLU A 121 -7.29 -4.33 10.81
CA GLU A 121 -8.34 -3.42 10.35
C GLU A 121 -8.27 -2.10 11.11
N LEU A 122 -8.22 -1.00 10.36
CA LEU A 122 -8.33 0.35 10.91
C LEU A 122 -9.70 0.91 10.58
N SER A 123 -10.40 1.42 11.59
CA SER A 123 -11.61 2.19 11.34
C SER A 123 -11.24 3.57 10.79
N PRO A 124 -11.88 4.03 9.69
CA PRO A 124 -11.70 5.38 9.20
C PRO A 124 -12.15 6.41 10.26
N PRO A 125 -11.57 7.62 10.28
CA PRO A 125 -11.97 8.65 11.23
C PRO A 125 -13.43 9.03 11.03
N ALA A 126 -14.12 9.50 12.07
CA ALA A 126 -15.56 9.80 12.03
C ALA A 126 -15.98 10.73 10.88
N ALA A 127 -15.10 11.62 10.43
CA ALA A 127 -15.32 12.51 9.28
C ALA A 127 -15.42 11.76 7.94
N LEU A 128 -14.83 10.56 7.83
CA LEU A 128 -14.80 9.70 6.65
C LEU A 128 -15.60 8.39 6.88
N ALA A 129 -16.24 8.22 8.04
CA ALA A 129 -16.94 6.98 8.38
C ALA A 129 -18.40 6.95 7.91
N GLY A 130 -18.94 8.08 7.43
CA GLY A 130 -20.33 8.21 7.01
C GLY A 130 -20.50 8.10 5.49
N PRO A 131 -21.57 7.47 4.99
CA PRO A 131 -21.84 7.42 3.55
C PRO A 131 -22.18 8.82 3.03
N VAL A 132 -21.65 9.15 1.85
CA VAL A 132 -21.96 10.39 1.14
C VAL A 132 -23.12 10.14 0.18
N GLN A 133 -24.17 10.94 0.29
CA GLN A 133 -25.33 10.85 -0.59
C GLN A 133 -25.04 11.62 -1.89
N LEU A 134 -24.74 10.88 -2.96
CA LEU A 134 -24.38 11.46 -4.26
C LEU A 134 -25.62 11.87 -5.06
N LEU A 135 -26.68 11.06 -4.99
CA LEU A 135 -27.98 11.29 -5.63
C LEU A 135 -29.10 10.89 -4.66
N PRO A 136 -30.34 11.39 -4.84
CA PRO A 136 -31.48 10.93 -4.07
C PRO A 136 -31.64 9.41 -4.20
N GLY A 137 -31.43 8.68 -3.11
CA GLY A 137 -31.47 7.21 -3.07
C GLY A 137 -30.14 6.48 -3.37
N LEU A 138 -29.06 7.18 -3.69
CA LEU A 138 -27.71 6.60 -3.85
C LEU A 138 -26.78 7.12 -2.75
N SER A 139 -26.56 6.29 -1.73
CA SER A 139 -25.61 6.55 -0.65
C SER A 139 -24.36 5.74 -0.91
N TYR A 140 -23.23 6.41 -1.15
CA TYR A 140 -21.97 5.77 -1.47
C TYR A 140 -21.03 5.82 -0.25
N PRO A 141 -20.35 4.72 0.13
CA PRO A 141 -19.40 4.74 1.22
C PRO A 141 -18.28 5.75 0.95
N ALA A 142 -17.91 6.54 1.97
CA ALA A 142 -16.80 7.48 1.92
C ALA A 142 -15.44 6.79 2.01
#